data_AF-A0A6A3SRK4-F1
#
_entry.id   AF-A0A6A3SRK4-F1
#
_cell.length_a   1.000
_cell.length_b   1.000
_cell.length_c   1.000
_cell.angle_alpha   90.00
_cell.angle_beta   90.00
_cell.angle_gamma   90.00
#
_symmetry.space_group_name_H-M   'P 1'
#
loop_
_entity.id
_entity.type
_entity.pdbx_description
1 polymer ?
#
loop_
_entity_poly.entity_id
_entity_poly.type
_entity_poly.pdbx_seq_one_letter_code
_entity_poly.pdbx_strand_id
1 'polypeptide(L)'
;MARWLSFFAEYNFTVEYKPGKQNVLVDALSRRPDYELAHLAYLESPLYELIREAYADDNDLAGLVEALSSPNNAVDLTARQRSRLHR
;
A
#
# COMPACT_ATOMS: atom_id res chain seq x y z
N MET A 1 9.10 7.55 14.15
CA MET A 1 10.28 8.45 14.18
C MET A 1 11.60 7.74 14.51
N ALA A 2 11.59 6.74 15.40
CA ALA A 2 12.81 6.04 15.87
C ALA A 2 13.77 5.58 14.75
N ARG A 3 13.25 5.08 13.62
CA ARG A 3 14.07 4.61 12.48
C ARG A 3 14.92 5.71 11.83
N TRP A 4 14.51 6.97 11.91
CA TRP A 4 15.13 8.09 11.20
C TRP A 4 16.01 8.97 12.09
N LEU A 5 16.07 8.68 13.40
CA LEU A 5 16.80 9.52 14.36
C LEU A 5 18.30 9.58 14.07
N SER A 6 18.93 8.45 13.73
CA SER A 6 20.35 8.41 13.39
C SER A 6 20.67 9.25 12.15
N PHE A 7 19.80 9.18 11.13
CA PHE A 7 19.94 9.96 9.91
C PHE A 7 19.80 11.47 10.16
N PHE A 8 18.80 11.87 10.95
CA PHE A 8 18.59 13.29 11.27
C PHE A 8 19.68 13.87 12.18
N ALA A 9 20.31 13.05 13.04
CA ALA A 9 21.37 13.49 13.94
C ALA A 9 22.64 13.97 13.22
N GLU A 10 22.81 13.64 11.94
CA GLU A 10 23.93 14.11 11.11
C GLU A 10 23.79 15.59 10.69
N TYR A 11 22.59 16.18 10.82
CA TYR A 11 22.28 17.51 10.33
C TYR A 11 21.87 18.44 11.48
N ASN A 12 22.34 19.68 11.43
CA ASN A 12 21.84 20.74 12.29
C ASN A 12 20.68 21.46 11.57
N PHE A 13 19.44 21.18 11.97
CA PHE A 13 18.26 21.81 11.40
C PHE A 13 17.23 22.22 12.46
N THR A 14 16.37 23.17 12.08
CA THR A 14 15.18 23.57 12.84
C THR A 14 13.93 23.18 12.06
N VAL A 15 12.87 22.83 12.78
CA VAL A 15 11.57 22.52 12.17
C VAL A 15 10.69 23.74 12.27
N GLU A 16 10.34 24.31 11.13
CA GLU A 16 9.48 25.48 11.04
C GLU A 16 8.28 25.20 10.12
N TYR A 17 7.10 25.62 10.56
CA TYR A 17 5.90 25.52 9.73
C TYR A 17 5.93 26.55 8.61
N LYS A 18 5.72 26.09 7.37
CA LYS A 18 5.57 26.95 6.20
C LYS A 18 4.12 26.90 5.70
N PRO A 19 3.40 28.03 5.64
CA PRO A 19 2.05 28.07 5.10
C PRO A 19 2.00 27.56 3.65
N GLY A 20 0.97 26.80 3.30
CA GLY A 20 0.85 26.14 1.99
C GLY A 20 1.01 27.09 0.77
N LYS A 21 0.50 28.32 0.86
CA LYS A 21 0.65 29.34 -0.20
C LYS A 21 2.11 29.73 -0.49
N GLN A 22 3.02 29.52 0.46
CA GLN A 22 4.45 29.78 0.30
C GLN A 22 5.22 28.50 -0.07
N ASN A 23 4.58 27.34 -0.02
CA ASN A 23 5.20 26.05 -0.27
C ASN A 23 4.98 25.54 -1.71
N VAL A 24 4.66 26.43 -2.65
CA VAL A 24 4.25 26.09 -4.04
C VAL A 24 5.31 25.26 -4.76
N LEU A 25 6.60 25.56 -4.57
CA LEU A 25 7.68 24.84 -5.22
C LEU A 25 7.81 23.40 -4.72
N VAL A 26 7.79 23.20 -3.40
CA VAL A 26 7.87 21.87 -2.79
C VAL A 26 6.62 21.07 -3.11
N ASP A 27 5.46 21.70 -3.08
CA ASP A 27 4.19 21.09 -3.47
C ASP A 27 4.25 20.60 -4.93
N ALA A 28 4.65 21.46 -5.87
CA ALA A 28 4.82 21.10 -7.28
C ALA A 28 5.83 19.96 -7.50
N LEU A 29 6.94 19.92 -6.75
CA LEU A 29 7.92 18.83 -6.82
C LEU A 29 7.43 17.54 -6.16
N SER A 30 6.59 17.64 -5.12
CA SER A 30 6.01 16.47 -4.46
C SER A 30 4.90 15.84 -5.27
N ARG A 31 4.21 16.63 -6.10
CA ARG A 31 3.18 16.14 -7.01
C ARG A 31 3.83 15.22 -8.05
N ARG A 32 3.27 14.02 -8.17
CA ARG A 32 3.69 12.99 -9.12
C ARG A 32 2.56 12.79 -10.14
N PRO A 33 2.49 13.60 -11.21
CA PRO A 33 1.41 13.48 -12.19
C PRO A 33 1.44 12.11 -12.91
N ASP A 34 2.62 11.48 -12.97
CA ASP A 34 2.82 10.11 -13.43
C ASP A 34 2.11 9.07 -12.56
N TYR A 35 2.05 9.28 -11.24
CA TYR A 35 1.35 8.38 -10.32
C TYR A 35 -0.18 8.47 -10.46
N GLU A 36 -0.74 9.66 -10.73
CA GLU A 36 -2.18 9.78 -10.93
C GLU A 36 -2.65 9.08 -12.22
N LEU A 37 -1.89 9.21 -13.31
CA LEU A 37 -2.16 8.48 -14.55
C LEU A 37 -1.99 6.96 -14.38
N ALA A 38 -0.97 6.51 -13.64
CA ALA A 38 -0.81 5.09 -13.32
C ALA A 38 -1.95 4.56 -12.44
N HIS A 39 -2.48 5.38 -11.53
CA HIS A 39 -3.63 5.03 -10.70
C HIS A 39 -4.93 4.92 -11.51
N LEU A 40 -5.15 5.84 -12.47
CA LEU A 40 -6.29 5.76 -13.39
C LEU A 40 -6.18 4.54 -14.32
N ALA A 41 -5.01 4.29 -14.91
CA ALA A 41 -4.77 3.10 -15.72
C ALA A 41 -4.92 1.79 -14.90
N TYR A 42 -4.59 1.81 -13.60
CA TYR A 42 -4.83 0.69 -12.70
C TYR A 42 -6.34 0.48 -12.43
N LEU A 43 -7.12 1.55 -12.28
CA LEU A 43 -8.56 1.49 -12.00
C LEU A 43 -9.38 1.10 -13.25
N GLU A 44 -8.97 1.57 -14.42
CA GLU A 44 -9.62 1.24 -15.71
C GLU A 44 -9.19 -0.12 -16.26
N SER A 45 -8.07 -0.66 -15.76
CA SER A 45 -7.60 -1.98 -16.14
C SER A 45 -8.44 -3.07 -15.49
N PRO A 46 -8.78 -4.15 -16.22
CA PRO A 46 -9.41 -5.32 -15.62
C PRO A 46 -8.47 -6.05 -14.64
N LEU A 47 -7.23 -5.58 -14.46
CA LEU A 47 -6.21 -6.22 -13.62
C LEU A 47 -6.68 -6.46 -12.18
N TYR A 48 -7.48 -5.56 -11.60
CA TYR A 48 -8.06 -5.82 -10.28
C TYR A 48 -8.99 -7.05 -10.30
N GLU A 49 -9.91 -7.11 -11.26
CA GLU A 49 -10.84 -8.24 -11.41
C GLU A 49 -10.11 -9.53 -11.78
N LEU A 50 -9.12 -9.47 -12.67
CA LEU A 50 -8.30 -10.61 -13.07
C LEU A 50 -7.49 -11.18 -11.90
N ILE A 51 -6.93 -10.33 -11.04
CA ILE A 51 -6.21 -10.77 -9.83
C ILE A 51 -7.20 -11.38 -8.83
N ARG A 52 -8.39 -10.78 -8.67
CA ARG A 52 -9.45 -11.32 -7.79
C ARG A 52 -9.90 -12.70 -8.25
N GLU A 53 -10.13 -12.88 -9.54
CA GLU A 53 -10.48 -14.17 -10.15
C GLU A 53 -9.34 -15.18 -10.00
N ALA A 54 -8.10 -14.78 -10.27
CA ALA A 54 -6.94 -15.66 -10.11
C ALA A 54 -6.77 -16.19 -8.67
N TYR A 55 -7.14 -15.40 -7.66
CA TYR A 55 -7.13 -15.88 -6.26
C TYR A 55 -8.23 -16.88 -5.95
N ALA A 56 -9.37 -16.82 -6.64
CA ALA A 56 -10.44 -17.80 -6.49
C ALA A 56 -10.05 -19.15 -7.10
N ASP A 57 -9.20 -19.14 -8.13
CA ASP A 57 -8.69 -20.35 -8.80
C ASP A 57 -7.43 -20.94 -8.12
N ASP A 58 -6.79 -20.21 -7.19
CA ASP A 58 -5.60 -20.68 -6.48
C ASP A 58 -5.97 -21.60 -5.31
N ASN A 59 -5.57 -22.88 -5.39
CA ASN A 59 -5.83 -23.88 -4.36
C ASN A 59 -5.35 -23.50 -2.95
N ASP A 60 -4.30 -22.69 -2.82
CA ASP A 60 -3.78 -22.24 -1.51
C ASP A 60 -4.60 -21.05 -0.96
N LEU A 61 -5.36 -20.32 -1.79
CA LEU A 61 -5.98 -19.04 -1.43
C LEU A 61 -7.52 -19.01 -1.60
N ALA A 62 -8.10 -19.89 -2.40
CA ALA A 62 -9.53 -19.94 -2.70
C ALA A 62 -10.40 -19.99 -1.42
N GLY A 63 -10.02 -20.85 -0.46
CA GLY A 63 -10.73 -20.95 0.82
C GLY A 63 -10.63 -19.68 1.69
N LEU A 64 -9.55 -18.89 1.54
CA LEU A 64 -9.44 -17.60 2.21
C LEU A 64 -10.33 -16.55 1.55
N VAL A 65 -10.40 -16.54 0.22
CA VAL A 65 -11.27 -15.64 -0.53
C VAL A 65 -12.74 -15.89 -0.16
N GLU A 66 -13.15 -17.15 -0.07
CA GLU A 66 -14.51 -17.54 0.33
C GLU A 66 -14.83 -17.12 1.78
N ALA A 67 -13.90 -17.37 2.71
CA ALA A 67 -14.06 -16.99 4.10
C ALA A 67 -14.18 -15.46 4.27
N LEU A 68 -13.34 -14.69 3.57
CA LEU A 68 -13.34 -13.21 3.60
C LEU A 68 -14.54 -12.58 2.89
N SER A 69 -15.13 -13.28 1.91
CA SER A 69 -16.35 -12.83 1.22
C SER A 69 -17.60 -12.93 2.12
N SER A 70 -17.52 -13.69 3.22
CA SER A 70 -18.59 -13.84 4.20
C SER A 70 -18.43 -12.82 5.34
N PRO A 71 -19.47 -12.05 5.70
CA PRO A 71 -19.34 -10.91 6.61
C PRO A 71 -19.01 -11.25 8.08
N ASN A 72 -18.87 -12.52 8.47
CA ASN A 72 -18.74 -12.92 9.88
C ASN A 72 -17.80 -14.10 10.15
N ASN A 73 -16.87 -14.42 9.25
CA ASN A 73 -15.96 -15.55 9.45
C ASN A 73 -14.59 -15.10 9.99
N ALA A 74 -14.18 -15.69 11.12
CA ALA A 74 -12.80 -15.62 11.57
C ALA A 74 -11.93 -16.50 10.65
N VAL A 75 -10.90 -15.92 10.05
CA VAL A 75 -10.03 -16.62 9.09
C VAL A 75 -8.86 -17.25 9.84
N ASP A 76 -8.87 -18.58 9.94
CA ASP A 76 -7.79 -19.32 10.56
C ASP A 76 -6.79 -19.80 9.50
N LEU A 77 -5.60 -19.18 9.48
CA LEU A 77 -4.57 -19.46 8.48
C LEU A 77 -3.84 -20.78 8.77
N THR A 78 -3.60 -21.58 7.72
CA THR A 78 -2.74 -22.75 7.81
C THR A 78 -1.28 -22.36 8.10
N ALA A 79 -0.49 -23.27 8.66
CA ALA A 79 0.94 -23.03 8.92
C ALA A 79 1.72 -22.62 7.65
N ARG A 80 1.36 -23.19 6.49
CA ARG A 80 1.93 -22.83 5.19
C ARG A 80 1.59 -21.40 4.80
N GLN A 81 0.32 -20.98 4.91
CA GLN A 81 -0.11 -19.61 4.63
C GLN A 81 0.56 -18.61 5.58
N ARG A 82 0.63 -18.91 6.88
CA ARG A 82 1.32 -18.08 7.88
C ARG A 82 2.81 -17.87 7.53
N SER A 83 3.49 -18.92 7.07
CA SER A 83 4.91 -18.84 6.68
C SER A 83 5.16 -17.92 5.47
N ARG A 84 4.20 -17.84 4.53
CA ARG A 84 4.32 -17.03 3.31
C ARG A 84 4.08 -15.54 3.55
N LEU A 85 3.40 -15.16 4.63
CA LEU A 85 3.16 -13.75 4.99
C LEU A 85 4.42 -13.02 5.47
N HIS A 86 5.46 -13.75 5.88
CA HIS A 86 6.68 -13.19 6.45
C HIS A 86 7.88 -13.20 5.49
N ARG A 87 7.65 -13.48 4.20
CA ARG A 87 8.67 -13.47 3.16
C ARG A 87 8.45 -12.29 2.21
#